data_AF-A0A2P6QUR2-F1
#
_entry.id   AF-A0A2P6QUR2-F1
#
_cell.length_a   1.000
_cell.length_b   1.000
_cell.length_c   1.000
_cell.angle_alpha   90.00
_cell.angle_beta   90.00
_cell.angle_gamma   90.00
#
_symmetry.space_group_name_H-M   'P 1'
#
loop_
_entity.id
_entity.type
_entity.pdbx_description
1 polymer ?
#
loop_
_entity_poly.entity_id
_entity_poly.type
_entity_poly.pdbx_seq_one_letter_code
_entity_poly.pdbx_strand_id
1 'polypeptide(L)'
;MATSGSKNNHPPPSSSKPPKNQIVIADPQIPNPGPSTSAITPSREDVALSRASHLTRQELLRRRSHNLKELTKCYKDHYWGFMEHLKIQYREYYWKYGVSPFKEDNNATATATNNNNNGGAAVEGCDDNHNNNRRCASVGCKLKAMALTSFCHLHILSDSKQRLYKACNYVIKSAQAGPITCGKPILRSTTPSLCTVHFQKAQKHVTRALRKAGLNVSSSSKLAPKFHVIVAEYVRQIQSTRRAARKENKSRVAIKEETAD
;
A
#
# COMPACT_ATOMS: atom_id res chain seq x y z
N MET A 1 65.67 -51.24 45.84
CA MET A 1 64.23 -50.91 45.83
C MET A 1 64.10 -49.64 45.00
N ALA A 2 63.74 -49.74 43.71
CA ALA A 2 62.36 -49.73 43.17
C ALA A 2 61.94 -48.28 42.84
N THR A 3 61.60 -47.88 41.61
CA THR A 3 61.48 -48.61 40.33
C THR A 3 61.79 -47.71 39.11
N SER A 4 62.21 -48.38 38.03
CA SER A 4 62.29 -48.02 36.60
C SER A 4 61.36 -46.91 36.03
N GLY A 5 61.67 -46.26 34.89
CA GLY A 5 62.86 -46.41 34.04
C GLY A 5 62.57 -46.54 32.52
N SER A 6 62.52 -45.40 31.82
CA SER A 6 62.79 -45.20 30.37
C SER A 6 61.80 -45.68 29.27
N LYS A 7 61.99 -45.07 28.09
CA LYS A 7 61.18 -45.11 26.85
C LYS A 7 61.54 -46.31 25.95
N ASN A 8 60.66 -46.67 25.00
CA ASN A 8 61.11 -46.96 23.62
C ASN A 8 60.01 -46.94 22.54
N ASN A 9 60.43 -46.76 21.29
CA ASN A 9 59.61 -46.70 20.06
C ASN A 9 59.37 -48.09 19.46
N HIS A 10 58.34 -48.24 18.60
CA HIS A 10 58.34 -49.21 17.49
C HIS A 10 57.43 -48.77 16.31
N PRO A 11 57.85 -48.94 15.03
CA PRO A 11 57.04 -48.84 13.78
C PRO A 11 56.85 -50.25 13.14
N PRO A 12 56.48 -50.47 11.83
CA PRO A 12 55.78 -49.70 10.77
C PRO A 12 54.45 -50.46 10.35
N PRO A 13 54.13 -50.96 9.11
CA PRO A 13 54.27 -50.49 7.70
C PRO A 13 53.04 -50.62 6.74
N SER A 14 52.79 -49.58 5.91
CA SER A 14 52.50 -49.63 4.44
C SER A 14 51.22 -50.24 3.78
N SER A 15 50.95 -49.74 2.55
CA SER A 15 49.99 -50.15 1.49
C SER A 15 48.48 -49.84 1.70
N SER A 16 47.68 -49.45 0.70
CA SER A 16 47.87 -49.31 -0.77
C SER A 16 46.86 -48.30 -1.41
N LYS A 17 47.08 -47.89 -2.68
CA LYS A 17 46.12 -47.15 -3.55
C LYS A 17 45.66 -48.04 -4.73
N PRO A 18 44.51 -47.78 -5.38
CA PRO A 18 44.53 -47.12 -6.70
C PRO A 18 43.35 -46.14 -6.99
N PRO A 19 43.34 -45.40 -8.13
CA PRO A 19 42.46 -44.23 -8.36
C PRO A 19 41.41 -44.39 -9.48
N LYS A 20 40.50 -43.40 -9.63
CA LYS A 20 39.88 -43.05 -10.92
C LYS A 20 39.36 -41.60 -10.98
N ASN A 21 39.76 -40.88 -12.03
CA ASN A 21 39.19 -39.58 -12.43
C ASN A 21 37.82 -39.78 -13.09
N GLN A 22 36.88 -38.85 -12.87
CA GLN A 22 35.89 -38.47 -13.89
C GLN A 22 35.71 -36.95 -13.88
N ILE A 23 35.86 -36.35 -15.06
CA ILE A 23 35.54 -34.95 -15.35
C ILE A 23 34.09 -34.91 -15.80
N VAL A 24 33.26 -34.05 -15.21
CA VAL A 24 31.96 -33.67 -15.76
C VAL A 24 31.85 -32.15 -15.74
N ILE A 25 31.42 -31.61 -16.89
CA ILE A 25 31.36 -30.19 -17.22
C ILE A 25 30.07 -29.60 -16.61
N ALA A 26 30.13 -28.35 -16.14
CA ALA A 26 28.96 -27.61 -15.65
C ALA A 26 28.87 -26.23 -16.32
N ASP A 27 27.65 -25.86 -16.68
CA ASP A 27 27.24 -24.69 -17.49
C ASP A 27 27.47 -23.32 -16.78
N PRO A 28 27.44 -22.18 -17.51
CA PRO A 28 27.82 -20.89 -16.97
C PRO A 28 26.78 -20.29 -16.01
N GLN A 29 27.29 -19.55 -15.02
CA GLN A 29 26.50 -18.95 -13.95
C GLN A 29 25.55 -17.85 -14.48
N ILE A 30 24.26 -17.96 -14.13
CA ILE A 30 23.35 -16.81 -14.09
C ILE A 30 23.62 -16.03 -12.80
N PRO A 31 24.00 -14.74 -12.84
CA PRO A 31 24.20 -13.96 -11.62
C PRO A 31 22.85 -13.68 -10.94
N ASN A 32 22.60 -14.33 -9.82
CA ASN A 32 21.41 -14.10 -9.00
C ASN A 32 21.51 -12.72 -8.32
N PRO A 33 20.55 -11.79 -8.51
CA PRO A 33 20.60 -10.47 -7.88
C PRO A 33 20.31 -10.61 -6.38
N GLY A 34 21.38 -10.66 -5.58
CA GLY A 34 21.28 -10.70 -4.13
C GLY A 34 20.50 -9.52 -3.55
N PRO A 35 19.79 -9.69 -2.42
CA PRO A 35 19.00 -8.62 -1.84
C PRO A 35 19.93 -7.48 -1.39
N SER A 36 19.81 -6.32 -2.07
CA SER A 36 20.44 -5.06 -1.70
C SER A 36 19.90 -4.55 -0.37
N THR A 37 20.33 -5.23 0.70
CA THR A 37 20.00 -4.90 2.08
C THR A 37 20.60 -3.55 2.35
N SER A 38 19.77 -2.53 2.37
CA SER A 38 20.15 -1.15 2.67
C SER A 38 20.46 -1.07 4.17
N ALA A 39 21.60 -1.65 4.56
CA ALA A 39 22.09 -1.64 5.91
C ALA A 39 22.21 -0.18 6.35
N ILE A 40 21.47 0.18 7.39
CA ILE A 40 21.54 1.52 7.98
C ILE A 40 22.92 1.63 8.63
N THR A 41 23.88 2.20 7.90
CA THR A 41 25.26 2.38 8.38
C THR A 41 25.22 3.27 9.62
N PRO A 42 25.53 2.74 10.82
CA PRO A 42 25.54 3.56 12.01
C PRO A 42 26.65 4.59 11.91
N SER A 43 26.38 5.83 12.35
CA SER A 43 27.44 6.83 12.48
C SER A 43 28.56 6.28 13.39
N ARG A 44 29.83 6.57 13.09
CA ARG A 44 30.99 6.17 13.91
C ARG A 44 30.79 6.54 15.39
N GLU A 45 30.12 7.65 15.64
CA GLU A 45 29.79 8.14 16.97
C GLU A 45 28.62 7.38 17.61
N ASP A 46 27.60 6.99 16.82
CA ASP A 46 26.50 6.13 17.28
C ASP A 46 26.99 4.72 17.63
N VAL A 47 28.03 4.21 16.95
CA VAL A 47 28.68 2.93 17.29
C VAL A 47 29.37 3.03 18.64
N ALA A 48 30.17 4.08 18.89
CA ALA A 48 30.82 4.30 20.18
C ALA A 48 29.78 4.45 21.32
N LEU A 49 28.74 5.25 21.09
CA LEU A 49 27.66 5.49 22.04
C LEU A 49 26.66 4.33 22.18
N SER A 50 26.72 3.30 21.31
CA SER A 50 25.85 2.12 21.41
C SER A 50 26.18 1.24 22.61
N ARG A 51 27.41 1.31 23.12
CA ARG A 51 27.94 0.51 24.24
C ARG A 51 27.92 1.26 25.59
N ALA A 52 27.47 2.52 25.61
CA ALA A 52 27.43 3.32 26.83
C ALA A 52 26.25 2.91 27.73
N SER A 53 26.49 2.70 29.02
CA SER A 53 25.45 2.41 30.02
C SER A 53 24.52 3.61 30.27
N HIS A 54 25.06 4.82 30.15
CA HIS A 54 24.33 6.08 30.30
C HIS A 54 24.69 7.02 29.14
N LEU A 55 23.67 7.67 28.56
CA LEU A 55 23.84 8.73 27.55
C LEU A 55 23.25 10.02 28.12
N THR A 56 23.86 11.17 27.85
CA THR A 56 23.19 12.43 28.18
C THR A 56 22.00 12.65 27.26
N ARG A 57 21.11 13.57 27.66
CA ARG A 57 19.98 14.00 26.85
C ARG A 57 20.41 14.51 25.46
N GLN A 58 21.61 15.08 25.33
CA GLN A 58 22.13 15.61 24.07
C GLN A 58 22.51 14.50 23.09
N GLU A 59 23.32 13.51 23.51
CA GLU A 59 23.67 12.36 22.65
C GLU A 59 22.43 11.59 22.21
N LEU A 60 21.48 11.35 23.12
CA LEU A 60 20.25 10.63 22.81
C LEU A 60 19.39 11.35 21.76
N LEU A 61 19.26 12.68 21.86
CA LEU A 61 18.55 13.47 20.84
C LEU A 61 19.29 13.49 19.50
N ARG A 62 20.62 13.58 19.53
CA ARG A 62 21.47 13.56 18.33
C ARG A 62 21.38 12.23 17.58
N ARG A 63 21.49 11.10 18.30
CA ARG A 63 21.30 9.74 17.78
C ARG A 63 19.90 9.49 17.21
N ARG A 64 18.85 9.96 17.90
CA ARG A 64 17.47 9.88 17.38
C ARG A 64 17.28 10.71 16.10
N SER A 65 17.88 11.90 16.03
CA SER A 65 17.85 12.75 14.84
C SER A 65 18.58 12.11 13.65
N HIS A 66 19.76 11.52 13.89
CA HIS A 66 20.52 10.79 12.89
C HIS A 66 19.74 9.56 12.35
N ASN A 67 19.27 8.69 13.24
CA ASN A 67 18.49 7.51 12.87
C ASN A 67 17.22 7.87 12.06
N LEU A 68 16.54 8.98 12.39
CA LEU A 68 15.37 9.43 11.64
C LEU A 68 15.73 9.91 10.23
N LYS A 69 16.90 10.54 10.04
CA LYS A 69 17.41 10.94 8.71
C LYS A 69 17.72 9.72 7.85
N GLU A 70 18.47 8.75 8.39
CA GLU A 70 18.80 7.53 7.66
C GLU A 70 17.57 6.67 7.33
N LEU A 71 16.62 6.57 8.26
CA LEU A 71 15.32 5.92 7.98
C LEU A 71 14.55 6.65 6.86
N THR A 72 14.55 7.99 6.88
CA THR A 72 13.91 8.81 5.84
C THR A 72 14.58 8.63 4.47
N LYS A 73 15.92 8.50 4.44
CA LYS A 73 16.70 8.22 3.24
C LYS A 73 16.35 6.83 2.68
N CYS A 74 16.44 5.80 3.52
CA CYS A 74 16.09 4.43 3.16
C CYS A 74 14.69 4.31 2.54
N TYR A 75 13.65 4.92 3.13
CA TYR A 75 12.30 4.92 2.55
C TYR A 75 12.18 5.68 1.23
N LYS A 76 12.95 6.75 1.02
CA LYS A 76 13.00 7.45 -0.28
C LYS A 76 13.64 6.60 -1.35
N ASP A 77 14.73 5.92 -1.02
CA ASP A 77 15.46 5.06 -1.96
C ASP A 77 14.59 3.87 -2.37
N HIS A 78 13.88 3.25 -1.42
CA HIS A 78 12.87 2.22 -1.70
C HIS A 78 11.71 2.74 -2.56
N TYR A 79 11.20 3.95 -2.29
CA TYR A 79 10.15 4.57 -3.09
C TYR A 79 10.62 4.78 -4.54
N TRP A 80 11.80 5.34 -4.75
CA TRP A 80 12.32 5.58 -6.09
C TRP A 80 12.62 4.29 -6.86
N GLY A 81 13.22 3.28 -6.22
CA GLY A 81 13.43 1.96 -6.82
C GLY A 81 12.12 1.27 -7.23
N PHE A 82 11.10 1.32 -6.36
CA PHE A 82 9.76 0.82 -6.69
C PHE A 82 9.12 1.59 -7.85
N MET A 83 9.21 2.92 -7.85
CA MET A 83 8.66 3.76 -8.92
C MET A 83 9.35 3.50 -10.26
N GLU A 84 10.65 3.24 -10.29
CA GLU A 84 11.36 2.90 -11.53
C GLU A 84 10.93 1.54 -12.07
N HIS A 85 10.82 0.53 -11.22
CA HIS A 85 10.27 -0.77 -11.60
C HIS A 85 8.82 -0.65 -12.12
N LEU A 86 7.99 0.19 -11.48
CA LEU A 86 6.62 0.44 -11.92
C LEU A 86 6.56 1.10 -13.31
N LYS A 87 7.47 2.02 -13.65
CA LYS A 87 7.56 2.59 -15.01
C LYS A 87 7.90 1.53 -16.06
N ILE A 88 8.84 0.62 -15.76
CA ILE A 88 9.24 -0.46 -16.67
C ILE A 88 8.04 -1.39 -16.93
N GLN A 89 7.38 -1.84 -15.86
CA GLN A 89 6.18 -2.68 -15.95
C GLN A 89 5.03 -1.96 -16.69
N TYR A 90 4.83 -0.66 -16.46
CA TYR A 90 3.86 0.13 -17.20
C TYR A 90 4.20 0.25 -18.69
N ARG A 91 5.49 0.44 -19.05
CA ARG A 91 5.93 0.50 -20.44
C ARG A 91 5.74 -0.85 -21.14
N GLU A 92 6.07 -1.96 -20.49
CA GLU A 92 5.79 -3.30 -21.01
C GLU A 92 4.29 -3.56 -21.19
N TYR A 93 3.48 -3.21 -20.18
CA TYR A 93 2.03 -3.32 -20.26
C TYR A 93 1.47 -2.47 -21.42
N TYR A 94 1.92 -1.22 -21.56
CA TYR A 94 1.50 -0.34 -22.65
C TYR A 94 1.97 -0.85 -24.02
N TRP A 95 3.15 -1.47 -24.11
CA TRP A 95 3.61 -2.09 -25.35
C TRP A 95 2.78 -3.34 -25.72
N LYS A 96 2.43 -4.18 -24.74
CA LYS A 96 1.67 -5.42 -24.94
C LYS A 96 0.16 -5.18 -25.14
N TYR A 97 -0.42 -4.15 -24.54
CA TYR A 97 -1.87 -3.94 -24.47
C TYR A 97 -2.35 -2.53 -24.88
N GLY A 98 -1.45 -1.54 -25.00
CA GLY A 98 -1.81 -0.12 -25.13
C GLY A 98 -2.53 0.29 -26.43
N VAL A 99 -2.70 -0.62 -27.39
CA VAL A 99 -3.45 -0.41 -28.64
C VAL A 99 -4.55 -1.48 -28.83
N SER A 100 -4.71 -2.44 -27.91
CA SER A 100 -5.74 -3.48 -28.02
C SER A 100 -6.95 -3.15 -27.14
N PRO A 101 -8.11 -2.77 -27.71
CA PRO A 101 -9.37 -2.75 -26.97
C PRO A 101 -9.61 -4.15 -26.40
N PHE A 102 -10.09 -4.21 -25.16
CA PHE A 102 -10.39 -5.48 -24.47
C PHE A 102 -11.21 -6.41 -25.36
N LYS A 103 -10.53 -7.40 -25.96
CA LYS A 103 -11.16 -8.54 -26.61
C LYS A 103 -11.53 -9.48 -25.47
N GLU A 104 -12.82 -9.72 -25.27
CA GLU A 104 -13.20 -10.98 -24.64
C GLU A 104 -12.73 -12.08 -25.58
N ASP A 105 -11.91 -13.00 -25.07
CA ASP A 105 -11.66 -14.28 -25.71
C ASP A 105 -12.93 -15.13 -25.61
N ASN A 106 -13.93 -14.75 -26.41
CA ASN A 106 -15.12 -15.54 -26.63
C ASN A 106 -14.72 -16.78 -27.45
N ASN A 107 -14.21 -17.79 -26.75
CA ASN A 107 -14.25 -19.18 -27.21
C ASN A 107 -15.72 -19.64 -27.22
N ALA A 108 -16.47 -19.10 -28.18
CA ALA A 108 -17.85 -19.42 -28.48
C ALA A 108 -17.91 -19.90 -29.94
N THR A 109 -17.53 -21.16 -30.13
CA THR A 109 -18.04 -22.08 -31.16
C THR A 109 -18.59 -21.41 -32.44
N ALA A 110 -17.72 -21.21 -33.42
CA ALA A 110 -18.12 -20.90 -34.79
C ALA A 110 -18.76 -22.13 -35.46
N THR A 111 -19.99 -22.46 -35.07
CA THR A 111 -20.86 -23.38 -35.81
C THR A 111 -21.74 -22.56 -36.77
N ALA A 112 -21.22 -22.32 -37.98
CA ALA A 112 -21.99 -21.75 -39.09
C ALA A 112 -21.58 -22.42 -40.40
N THR A 113 -22.44 -23.34 -40.82
CA THR A 113 -22.48 -24.03 -42.12
C THR A 113 -22.20 -23.14 -43.34
N ASN A 114 -21.13 -23.50 -44.06
CA ASN A 114 -21.06 -23.76 -45.50
C ASN A 114 -22.07 -23.05 -46.45
N ASN A 115 -21.56 -22.22 -47.38
CA ASN A 115 -21.92 -22.33 -48.80
C ASN A 115 -20.96 -21.54 -49.74
N ASN A 116 -20.91 -21.94 -51.01
CA ASN A 116 -19.85 -21.65 -51.99
C ASN A 116 -20.12 -20.47 -52.96
N ASN A 117 -19.03 -20.05 -53.64
CA ASN A 117 -18.94 -19.29 -54.91
C ASN A 117 -19.43 -17.82 -54.88
N ASN A 118 -18.78 -16.83 -55.49
CA ASN A 118 -17.96 -16.79 -56.71
C ASN A 118 -17.02 -15.56 -56.70
N GLY A 119 -16.04 -15.48 -57.61
CA GLY A 119 -15.05 -14.40 -57.65
C GLY A 119 -15.53 -13.05 -58.19
N GLY A 120 -14.83 -11.98 -57.81
CA GLY A 120 -15.01 -10.63 -58.32
C GLY A 120 -13.93 -9.69 -57.77
N ALA A 121 -12.90 -9.40 -58.56
CA ALA A 121 -11.80 -8.53 -58.15
C ALA A 121 -12.23 -7.05 -58.22
N ALA A 122 -12.32 -6.38 -57.06
CA ALA A 122 -12.51 -4.93 -57.00
C ALA A 122 -11.95 -4.33 -55.70
N VAL A 123 -10.79 -3.67 -55.83
CA VAL A 123 -10.34 -2.49 -55.07
C VAL A 123 -10.93 -2.31 -53.66
N GLU A 124 -10.38 -3.00 -52.65
CA GLU A 124 -10.66 -2.68 -51.25
C GLU A 124 -9.75 -1.52 -50.78
N GLY A 125 -10.36 -0.34 -50.67
CA GLY A 125 -9.76 0.78 -49.96
C GLY A 125 -9.70 0.53 -48.45
N CYS A 126 -8.80 1.24 -47.78
CA CYS A 126 -8.64 1.22 -46.33
C CYS A 126 -9.85 1.88 -45.63
N ASP A 127 -10.94 1.13 -45.45
CA ASP A 127 -12.09 1.59 -44.66
C ASP A 127 -11.79 1.46 -43.15
N ASP A 128 -11.14 2.49 -42.62
CA ASP A 128 -10.81 2.72 -41.22
C ASP A 128 -12.06 2.95 -40.35
N ASN A 129 -13.00 2.00 -40.32
CA ASN A 129 -14.26 2.20 -39.61
C ASN A 129 -14.95 0.93 -39.10
N HIS A 130 -14.49 0.38 -37.96
CA HIS A 130 -15.37 -0.37 -37.05
C HIS A 130 -15.02 -0.20 -35.55
N ASN A 131 -15.51 0.90 -34.98
CA ASN A 131 -16.25 0.92 -33.70
C ASN A 131 -15.66 0.24 -32.44
N ASN A 132 -14.34 0.23 -32.27
CA ASN A 132 -13.66 -0.25 -31.04
C ASN A 132 -13.90 0.60 -29.76
N ASN A 133 -14.96 1.41 -29.74
CA ASN A 133 -15.37 2.25 -28.64
C ASN A 133 -16.49 1.58 -27.81
N ARG A 134 -16.19 0.43 -27.20
CA ARG A 134 -17.14 -0.31 -26.34
C ARG A 134 -17.82 0.65 -25.37
N ARG A 135 -19.15 0.80 -25.50
CA ARG A 135 -19.96 1.63 -24.62
C ARG A 135 -20.11 0.95 -23.27
N CYS A 136 -20.44 1.74 -22.24
CA CYS A 136 -20.72 1.20 -20.92
C CYS A 136 -21.91 0.23 -20.95
N ALA A 137 -21.74 -0.97 -20.39
CA ALA A 137 -22.76 -2.02 -20.28
C ALA A 137 -23.92 -1.68 -19.32
N SER A 138 -23.87 -0.54 -18.64
CA SER A 138 -24.99 -0.03 -17.84
C SER A 138 -26.13 0.43 -18.74
N VAL A 139 -27.34 -0.04 -18.47
CA VAL A 139 -28.55 0.23 -19.27
C VAL A 139 -28.74 1.74 -19.49
N GLY A 140 -28.88 2.16 -20.75
CA GLY A 140 -29.04 3.57 -21.13
C GLY A 140 -27.78 4.43 -21.08
N CYS A 141 -26.62 3.90 -20.65
CA CYS A 141 -25.39 4.68 -20.57
C CYS A 141 -24.72 4.86 -21.94
N LYS A 142 -24.57 6.11 -22.37
CA LYS A 142 -23.90 6.46 -23.64
C LYS A 142 -22.38 6.70 -23.52
N LEU A 143 -21.82 6.62 -22.30
CA LEU A 143 -20.40 6.88 -22.05
C LEU A 143 -19.52 5.71 -22.52
N LYS A 144 -18.29 6.04 -22.96
CA LYS A 144 -17.22 5.06 -23.25
C LYS A 144 -16.90 4.24 -22.00
N ALA A 145 -16.75 2.91 -22.16
CA ALA A 145 -16.23 2.04 -21.10
C ALA A 145 -14.74 2.31 -20.85
N MET A 146 -14.28 2.16 -19.61
CA MET A 146 -12.86 2.29 -19.28
C MET A 146 -12.07 1.09 -19.83
N ALA A 147 -10.74 1.23 -19.92
CA ALA A 147 -9.88 0.10 -20.26
C ALA A 147 -10.05 -1.05 -19.25
N LEU A 148 -9.99 -2.30 -19.75
CA LEU A 148 -10.13 -3.54 -18.98
C LEU A 148 -11.49 -3.76 -18.25
N THR A 149 -12.55 -3.06 -18.65
CA THR A 149 -13.90 -3.25 -18.10
C THR A 149 -14.96 -2.91 -19.14
N SER A 150 -16.16 -3.44 -18.96
CA SER A 150 -17.33 -3.05 -19.75
C SER A 150 -18.05 -1.81 -19.20
N PHE A 151 -17.58 -1.18 -18.12
CA PHE A 151 -18.23 -0.03 -17.47
C PHE A 151 -17.45 1.28 -17.61
N CYS A 152 -18.16 2.41 -17.67
CA CYS A 152 -17.55 3.74 -17.58
C CYS A 152 -17.22 4.08 -16.11
N HIS A 153 -16.42 5.13 -15.88
CA HIS A 153 -16.02 5.53 -14.52
C HIS A 153 -17.20 5.77 -13.57
N LEU A 154 -18.37 6.22 -14.05
CA LEU A 154 -19.54 6.45 -13.19
C LEU A 154 -20.21 5.14 -12.75
N HIS A 155 -20.26 4.13 -13.62
CA HIS A 155 -20.93 2.85 -13.39
C HIS A 155 -19.96 1.71 -13.03
N ILE A 156 -18.69 2.03 -12.79
CA ILE A 156 -17.61 1.08 -12.48
C ILE A 156 -17.86 0.24 -11.21
N LEU A 157 -18.82 0.64 -10.37
CA LEU A 157 -19.25 -0.09 -9.17
C LEU A 157 -20.40 -1.07 -9.43
N SER A 158 -21.00 -1.06 -10.63
CA SER A 158 -21.95 -2.07 -11.10
C SER A 158 -21.27 -3.35 -11.60
N ASP A 159 -19.95 -3.30 -11.80
CA ASP A 159 -19.12 -4.44 -12.19
C ASP A 159 -18.93 -5.39 -11.00
N SER A 160 -19.46 -6.61 -11.10
CA SER A 160 -19.36 -7.63 -10.04
C SER A 160 -17.92 -8.12 -9.81
N LYS A 161 -17.01 -7.91 -10.77
CA LYS A 161 -15.59 -8.25 -10.68
C LYS A 161 -14.74 -7.06 -10.18
N GLN A 162 -15.36 -5.95 -9.74
CA GLN A 162 -14.63 -4.75 -9.34
C GLN A 162 -13.80 -4.92 -8.06
N ARG A 163 -12.47 -4.96 -8.21
CA ARG A 163 -11.50 -5.06 -7.11
C ARG A 163 -10.75 -3.78 -6.78
N LEU A 164 -10.64 -2.84 -7.72
CA LEU A 164 -9.84 -1.61 -7.60
C LEU A 164 -10.64 -0.45 -7.00
N TYR A 165 -11.93 -0.34 -7.31
CA TYR A 165 -12.80 0.76 -6.86
C TYR A 165 -13.71 0.37 -5.68
N LYS A 166 -14.17 1.38 -4.93
CA LYS A 166 -15.21 1.33 -3.89
C LYS A 166 -16.07 2.61 -3.94
N ALA A 167 -17.24 2.57 -3.33
CA ALA A 167 -18.07 3.77 -3.15
C ALA A 167 -17.46 4.75 -2.13
N CYS A 168 -17.61 6.05 -2.39
CA CYS A 168 -17.37 7.10 -1.41
C CYS A 168 -18.39 7.01 -0.26
N ASN A 169 -17.91 6.82 0.97
CA ASN A 169 -18.75 6.58 2.15
C ASN A 169 -19.24 7.86 2.86
N TYR A 170 -19.07 9.04 2.23
CA TYR A 170 -19.55 10.29 2.81
C TYR A 170 -21.08 10.29 2.91
N VAL A 171 -21.62 10.42 4.13
CA VAL A 171 -23.06 10.54 4.37
C VAL A 171 -23.52 11.94 3.96
N ILE A 172 -24.45 12.01 3.00
CA ILE A 172 -25.03 13.26 2.50
C ILE A 172 -26.26 13.63 3.33
N LYS A 173 -27.12 12.66 3.64
CA LYS A 173 -28.34 12.79 4.45
C LYS A 173 -28.57 11.49 5.24
N SER A 174 -29.19 11.59 6.40
CA SER A 174 -29.75 10.44 7.12
C SER A 174 -31.27 10.44 6.96
N ALA A 175 -31.85 9.34 6.53
CA ALA A 175 -33.29 9.13 6.40
C ALA A 175 -33.73 7.95 7.29
N GLN A 176 -35.04 7.74 7.47
CA GLN A 176 -35.57 6.58 8.19
C GLN A 176 -35.09 5.23 7.59
N ALA A 177 -34.91 5.17 6.28
CA ALA A 177 -34.35 4.00 5.57
C ALA A 177 -32.81 3.87 5.65
N GLY A 178 -32.13 4.72 6.41
CA GLY A 178 -30.68 4.69 6.62
C GLY A 178 -29.90 5.89 6.05
N PRO A 179 -28.57 5.88 6.18
CA PRO A 179 -27.70 6.95 5.71
C PRO A 179 -27.49 6.89 4.19
N ILE A 180 -27.92 7.94 3.49
CA ILE A 180 -27.69 8.13 2.06
C ILE A 180 -26.25 8.58 1.85
N THR A 181 -25.42 7.70 1.28
CA THR A 181 -24.00 8.00 1.00
C THR A 181 -23.78 8.58 -0.39
N CYS A 182 -22.59 9.11 -0.63
CA CYS A 182 -22.22 9.74 -1.89
C CYS A 182 -22.19 8.81 -3.11
N GLY A 183 -21.87 7.52 -2.92
CA GLY A 183 -21.78 6.55 -4.02
C GLY A 183 -20.64 6.75 -5.04
N LYS A 184 -20.05 7.95 -5.14
CA LYS A 184 -19.01 8.26 -6.16
C LYS A 184 -17.85 7.25 -6.09
N PRO A 185 -17.43 6.66 -7.23
CA PRO A 185 -16.32 5.71 -7.25
C PRO A 185 -14.99 6.36 -6.84
N ILE A 186 -14.23 5.66 -6.01
CA ILE A 186 -12.89 6.01 -5.53
C ILE A 186 -12.02 4.75 -5.47
N LEU A 187 -10.70 4.90 -5.44
CA LEU A 187 -9.79 3.76 -5.29
C LEU A 187 -9.92 3.12 -3.91
N ARG A 188 -9.77 1.79 -3.83
CA ARG A 188 -9.83 1.01 -2.58
C ARG A 188 -8.76 1.44 -1.56
N SER A 189 -7.60 1.87 -2.04
CA SER A 189 -6.50 2.43 -1.23
C SER A 189 -6.79 3.81 -0.62
N THR A 190 -7.74 4.58 -1.16
CA THR A 190 -8.08 5.91 -0.66
C THR A 190 -8.61 5.83 0.77
N THR A 191 -7.87 6.42 1.71
CA THR A 191 -8.14 6.37 3.15
C THR A 191 -8.04 7.80 3.72
N PRO A 192 -9.12 8.36 4.32
CA PRO A 192 -10.45 7.79 4.47
C PRO A 192 -11.17 7.57 3.13
N SER A 193 -12.24 6.77 3.10
CA SER A 193 -13.00 6.38 1.90
C SER A 193 -13.86 7.53 1.32
N LEU A 194 -13.27 8.71 1.13
CA LEU A 194 -13.92 9.92 0.65
C LEU A 194 -13.40 10.28 -0.75
N CYS A 195 -14.29 10.73 -1.64
CA CYS A 195 -13.88 11.38 -2.88
C CYS A 195 -13.28 12.77 -2.58
N THR A 196 -12.49 13.31 -3.51
CA THR A 196 -11.72 14.56 -3.33
C THR A 196 -12.54 15.71 -2.73
N VAL A 197 -13.74 15.94 -3.29
CA VAL A 197 -14.70 16.97 -2.82
C VAL A 197 -15.13 16.74 -1.37
N HIS A 198 -15.44 15.48 -1.00
CA HIS A 198 -15.89 15.15 0.35
C HIS A 198 -14.74 15.07 1.36
N PHE A 199 -13.53 14.72 0.93
CA PHE A 199 -12.32 14.83 1.76
C PHE A 199 -12.05 16.29 2.13
N GLN A 200 -12.03 17.20 1.14
CA GLN A 200 -11.88 18.64 1.37
C GLN A 200 -13.01 19.21 2.25
N LYS A 201 -14.26 18.77 2.06
CA LYS A 201 -15.39 19.18 2.90
C LYS A 201 -15.22 18.71 4.35
N ALA A 202 -14.90 17.43 4.57
CA ALA A 202 -14.63 16.88 5.90
C ALA A 202 -13.47 17.61 6.60
N GLN A 203 -12.38 17.86 5.87
CA GLN A 203 -11.24 18.64 6.35
C GLN A 203 -11.65 20.07 6.78
N LYS A 204 -12.49 20.77 5.99
CA LYS A 204 -13.04 22.09 6.37
C LYS A 204 -13.87 22.03 7.67
N HIS A 205 -14.66 20.97 7.86
CA HIS A 205 -15.41 20.77 9.11
C HIS A 205 -14.47 20.54 10.32
N VAL A 206 -13.44 19.70 10.16
CA VAL A 206 -12.41 19.48 11.20
C VAL A 206 -11.70 20.78 11.57
N THR A 207 -11.23 21.55 10.58
CA THR A 207 -10.58 22.86 10.83
C THR A 207 -11.52 23.85 11.54
N ARG A 208 -12.82 23.87 11.21
CA ARG A 208 -13.82 24.69 11.91
C ARG A 208 -14.02 24.24 13.36
N ALA A 209 -14.08 22.94 13.62
CA ALA A 209 -14.22 22.38 14.96
C ALA A 209 -13.00 22.70 15.84
N LEU A 210 -11.78 22.54 15.31
CA LEU A 210 -10.54 22.89 16.01
C LEU A 210 -10.47 24.39 16.35
N ARG A 211 -10.86 25.28 15.41
CA ARG A 211 -10.98 26.72 15.69
C ARG A 211 -12.00 27.02 16.79
N LYS A 212 -13.15 26.35 16.80
CA LYS A 212 -14.17 26.50 17.87
C LYS A 212 -13.64 26.00 19.23
N ALA A 213 -12.72 25.03 19.24
CA ALA A 213 -12.02 24.54 20.43
C ALA A 213 -10.79 25.39 20.85
N GLY A 214 -10.64 26.60 20.29
CA GLY A 214 -9.53 27.51 20.60
C GLY A 214 -8.18 27.11 20.01
N LEU A 215 -8.13 26.09 19.13
CA LEU A 215 -6.90 25.70 18.45
C LEU A 215 -6.72 26.53 17.17
N ASN A 216 -5.78 27.47 17.22
CA ASN A 216 -5.32 28.21 16.04
C ASN A 216 -4.51 27.30 15.11
N VAL A 217 -5.23 26.53 14.28
CA VAL A 217 -4.68 25.89 13.07
C VAL A 217 -4.47 26.98 12.01
N SER A 218 -3.49 27.85 12.26
CA SER A 218 -3.01 28.83 11.28
C SER A 218 -2.44 28.10 10.07
N SER A 219 -2.75 28.62 8.88
CA SER A 219 -2.64 27.93 7.60
C SER A 219 -1.19 27.80 7.10
N SER A 220 -0.36 27.03 7.79
CA SER A 220 0.83 26.44 7.17
C SER A 220 0.35 25.46 6.08
N SER A 221 0.98 25.51 4.90
CA SER A 221 0.57 24.96 3.59
C SER A 221 0.25 23.44 3.49
N LYS A 222 0.17 22.72 4.61
CA LYS A 222 -0.14 21.30 4.67
C LYS A 222 -1.65 21.11 4.89
N LEU A 223 -2.32 20.41 3.97
CA LEU A 223 -3.77 20.15 3.97
C LEU A 223 -4.27 19.20 5.11
N ALA A 224 -3.60 19.18 6.26
CA ALA A 224 -4.06 18.47 7.44
C ALA A 224 -3.46 19.09 8.72
N PRO A 225 -4.25 19.22 9.81
CA PRO A 225 -3.68 19.36 11.14
C PRO A 225 -2.69 18.21 11.40
N LYS A 226 -1.53 18.50 12.00
CA LYS A 226 -0.53 17.47 12.30
C LYS A 226 -1.16 16.39 13.19
N PHE A 227 -0.90 15.10 12.92
CA PHE A 227 -1.56 13.97 13.59
C PHE A 227 -1.56 14.07 15.13
N HIS A 228 -0.46 14.52 15.73
CA HIS A 228 -0.38 14.72 17.20
C HIS A 228 -1.39 15.73 17.75
N VAL A 229 -1.80 16.75 16.97
CA VAL A 229 -2.83 17.72 17.38
C VAL A 229 -4.21 17.05 17.43
N ILE A 230 -4.50 16.18 16.46
CA ILE A 230 -5.77 15.42 16.41
C ILE A 230 -5.84 14.43 17.57
N VAL A 231 -4.75 13.69 17.82
CA VAL A 231 -4.65 12.75 18.96
C VAL A 231 -4.80 13.49 20.30
N ALA A 232 -4.10 14.62 20.48
CA ALA A 232 -4.23 15.43 21.68
C ALA A 232 -5.67 15.89 21.90
N GLU A 233 -6.37 16.34 20.85
CA GLU A 233 -7.76 16.78 20.97
C GLU A 233 -8.72 15.64 21.32
N TYR A 234 -8.55 14.48 20.69
CA TYR A 234 -9.36 13.30 21.00
C TYR A 234 -9.16 12.84 22.45
N VAL A 235 -7.93 12.90 22.96
CA VAL A 235 -7.63 12.66 24.39
C VAL A 235 -8.27 13.73 25.29
N ARG A 236 -8.23 15.02 24.92
CA ARG A 236 -8.94 16.09 25.67
C ARG A 236 -10.44 15.82 25.74
N GLN A 237 -11.06 15.41 24.63
CA GLN A 237 -12.49 15.07 24.55
C GLN A 237 -12.84 13.85 25.41
N ILE A 238 -12.04 12.77 25.36
CA ILE A 238 -12.24 11.61 26.25
C ILE A 238 -12.17 12.03 27.72
N GLN A 239 -11.19 12.86 28.08
CA GLN A 239 -11.04 13.33 29.46
C GLN A 239 -12.15 14.28 29.91
N SER A 240 -12.66 15.17 29.04
CA SER A 240 -13.79 16.05 29.39
C SER A 240 -15.07 15.25 29.59
N THR A 241 -15.39 14.29 28.71
CA THR A 241 -16.53 13.38 28.89
C THR A 241 -16.42 12.58 30.19
N ARG A 242 -15.24 12.04 30.52
CA ARG A 242 -15.00 11.33 31.80
C ARG A 242 -15.16 12.25 33.02
N ARG A 243 -14.73 13.51 32.94
CA ARG A 243 -14.91 14.50 34.02
C ARG A 243 -16.38 14.90 34.20
N ALA A 244 -17.11 15.09 33.11
CA ALA A 244 -18.55 15.36 33.14
C ALA A 244 -19.33 14.21 33.78
N ALA A 245 -19.14 12.97 33.32
CA ALA A 245 -19.79 11.78 33.89
C ALA A 245 -19.46 11.57 35.39
N ARG A 246 -18.22 11.86 35.81
CA ARG A 246 -17.86 11.84 37.24
C ARG A 246 -18.59 12.92 38.05
N LYS A 247 -18.76 14.12 37.51
CA LYS A 247 -19.50 15.20 38.17
C LYS A 247 -20.99 14.85 38.28
N GLU A 248 -21.57 14.33 37.20
CA GLU A 248 -22.97 13.87 37.14
C GLU A 248 -23.24 12.75 38.15
N ASN A 249 -22.37 11.73 38.21
CA ASN A 249 -22.46 10.67 39.21
C ASN A 249 -22.33 11.22 40.64
N LYS A 250 -21.43 12.18 40.90
CA LYS A 250 -21.31 12.80 42.23
C LYS A 250 -22.59 13.55 42.63
N SER A 251 -23.22 14.29 41.71
CA SER A 251 -24.53 14.91 41.98
C SER A 251 -25.64 13.89 42.20
N ARG A 252 -25.66 12.76 41.47
CA ARG A 252 -26.68 11.71 41.66
C ARG A 252 -26.50 10.90 42.95
N VAL A 253 -25.32 10.91 43.56
CA VAL A 253 -25.08 10.33 44.90
C VAL A 253 -25.54 11.32 45.97
N ALA A 254 -25.15 12.59 45.89
CA ALA A 254 -25.56 13.61 46.86
C ALA A 254 -27.09 13.74 46.98
N ILE A 255 -27.81 13.75 45.86
CA ILE A 255 -29.30 13.79 45.84
C ILE A 255 -29.94 12.58 46.53
N LYS A 256 -29.24 11.43 46.63
CA LYS A 256 -29.77 10.24 47.32
C LYS A 256 -29.54 10.27 48.83
N GLU A 257 -28.43 10.84 49.27
CA GLU A 257 -28.14 11.03 50.70
C GLU A 257 -29.12 12.06 51.29
N GLU A 258 -29.36 13.18 50.59
CA GLU A 258 -30.28 14.25 51.00
C GLU A 258 -31.78 13.86 51.02
N THR A 259 -32.12 12.66 50.52
CA THR A 259 -33.49 12.09 50.55
C THR A 259 -33.65 10.95 51.56
N ALA A 260 -32.64 10.70 52.40
CA ALA A 260 -32.60 9.60 53.35
C ALA A 260 -32.56 10.05 54.83
N ASP A 261 -32.57 11.36 55.09
CA ASP A 261 -32.75 12.00 56.40
C ASP A 261 -34.19 12.53 56.58
#